data_AF-W4HPR3-F1
#
_entry.id   AF-W4HPR3-F1
#
_cell.length_a   1.000
_cell.length_b   1.000
_cell.length_c   1.000
_cell.angle_alpha   90.00
_cell.angle_beta   90.00
_cell.angle_gamma   90.00
#
_symmetry.space_group_name_H-M   'P 1'
#
loop_
_entity.id
_entity.type
_entity.pdbx_description
1 polymer ?
#
loop_
_entity_poly.entity_id
_entity_poly.type
_entity_poly.pdbx_seq_one_letter_code
_entity_poly.pdbx_strand_id
1 'polypeptide(L)'
;MRRTRPSALRRTLIAAAMSLGLAGPAAAADTYVCQLSQHGGGNWIPEVLFIGRDDPSAPQAVVSDPVVLYFNKGPVAARVAADNASRVTFVWELTVEASARSYVSRFIYRATYLKGSGRMQISATPAGYSNRFTGSGTCRYEQR
;
A
#
# COMPACT_ATOMS: atom_id res chain seq x y z
N MET A 1 37.45 -77.32 -11.21
CA MET A 1 36.77 -76.75 -10.02
C MET A 1 37.27 -75.32 -9.78
N ARG A 2 36.32 -74.38 -9.65
CA ARG A 2 36.34 -72.94 -9.24
C ARG A 2 37.60 -72.31 -8.59
N ARG A 3 37.90 -71.06 -9.00
CA ARG A 3 38.17 -69.84 -8.17
C ARG A 3 38.52 -68.63 -9.08
N THR A 4 37.53 -67.81 -9.46
CA THR A 4 37.20 -66.45 -8.95
C THR A 4 38.12 -65.30 -9.38
N ARG A 5 37.62 -64.49 -10.33
CA ARG A 5 38.07 -63.11 -10.64
C ARG A 5 37.54 -62.13 -9.58
N PRO A 6 38.28 -61.09 -9.18
CA PRO A 6 37.68 -59.87 -8.66
C PRO A 6 37.67 -58.78 -9.73
N SER A 7 36.46 -58.33 -10.03
CA SER A 7 36.10 -57.27 -10.96
C SER A 7 36.55 -55.91 -10.43
N ALA A 8 37.19 -55.10 -11.29
CA ALA A 8 37.50 -53.71 -11.01
C ALA A 8 36.22 -52.90 -10.78
N LEU A 9 36.15 -52.24 -9.63
CA LEU A 9 35.08 -51.36 -9.20
C LEU A 9 34.99 -50.16 -10.16
N ARG A 10 33.98 -50.14 -11.04
CA ARG A 10 33.64 -48.95 -11.82
C ARG A 10 33.13 -47.87 -10.87
N ARG A 11 33.92 -46.81 -10.70
CA ARG A 11 33.51 -45.59 -9.99
C ARG A 11 32.50 -44.84 -10.85
N THR A 12 31.22 -44.93 -10.49
CA THR A 12 30.15 -44.12 -11.08
C THR A 12 30.27 -42.69 -10.55
N LEU A 13 30.64 -41.74 -11.41
CA LEU A 13 30.59 -40.31 -11.09
C LEU A 13 29.13 -39.86 -11.08
N ILE A 14 28.61 -39.51 -9.91
CA ILE A 14 27.30 -38.88 -9.75
C ILE A 14 27.50 -37.39 -10.09
N ALA A 15 26.96 -36.94 -11.22
CA ALA A 15 26.89 -35.53 -11.57
C ALA A 15 25.83 -34.85 -10.69
N ALA A 16 26.27 -34.06 -9.72
CA ALA A 16 25.40 -33.20 -8.94
C ALA A 16 24.94 -32.02 -9.81
N ALA A 17 23.72 -32.09 -10.34
CA ALA A 17 23.07 -30.96 -10.98
C ALA A 17 22.76 -29.90 -9.91
N MET A 18 23.57 -28.84 -9.86
CA MET A 18 23.29 -27.64 -9.08
C MET A 18 22.06 -26.94 -9.67
N SER A 19 20.91 -27.16 -9.05
CA SER A 19 19.71 -26.36 -9.26
C SER A 19 19.98 -24.94 -8.72
N LEU A 20 20.43 -24.03 -9.58
CA LEU A 20 20.41 -22.60 -9.26
C LEU A 20 18.94 -22.19 -9.12
N GLY A 21 18.50 -21.98 -7.88
CA GLY A 21 17.19 -21.41 -7.59
C GLY A 21 17.08 -20.04 -8.26
N LEU A 22 16.14 -19.90 -9.18
CA LEU A 22 15.69 -18.62 -9.71
C LEU A 22 15.05 -17.84 -8.55
N ALA A 23 15.83 -16.98 -7.90
CA ALA A 23 15.26 -15.89 -7.11
C ALA A 23 14.53 -14.97 -8.09
N GLY A 24 13.20 -15.07 -8.14
CA GLY A 24 12.38 -14.13 -8.90
C GLY A 24 12.61 -12.71 -8.39
N PRO A 25 12.45 -11.67 -9.23
CA PRO A 25 12.55 -10.30 -8.77
C PRO A 25 11.57 -10.08 -7.62
N ALA A 26 12.06 -9.53 -6.52
CA ALA A 26 11.19 -9.03 -5.46
C ALA A 26 10.28 -7.97 -6.11
N ALA A 27 8.96 -8.15 -6.00
CA ALA A 27 8.01 -7.14 -6.45
C ALA A 27 8.33 -5.85 -5.70
N ALA A 28 8.59 -4.78 -6.45
CA ALA A 28 8.96 -3.52 -5.84
C ALA A 28 7.75 -3.00 -5.07
N ALA A 29 7.82 -2.82 -3.76
CA ALA A 29 6.69 -2.35 -2.95
C ALA A 29 6.93 -0.92 -2.50
N ASP A 30 5.91 -0.06 -2.65
CA ASP A 30 5.97 1.35 -2.29
C ASP A 30 5.11 1.63 -1.07
N THR A 31 5.67 2.29 -0.07
CA THR A 31 4.95 2.70 1.14
C THR A 31 5.09 4.20 1.39
N TYR A 32 3.98 4.83 1.75
CA TYR A 32 3.90 6.22 2.21
C TYR A 32 3.46 6.22 3.66
N VAL A 33 4.31 6.74 4.55
CA VAL A 33 3.99 6.93 5.97
C VAL A 33 3.99 8.42 6.26
N CYS A 34 2.80 8.98 6.48
CA CYS A 34 2.60 10.42 6.56
C CYS A 34 2.21 10.86 7.98
N GLN A 35 2.78 11.96 8.42
CA GLN A 35 2.31 12.75 9.55
C GLN A 35 1.53 13.94 8.99
N LEU A 36 0.33 14.15 9.49
CA LEU A 36 -0.66 15.07 8.93
C LEU A 36 -1.25 15.96 10.02
N SER A 37 -1.78 17.11 9.60
CA SER A 37 -2.59 17.97 10.45
C SER A 37 -3.82 18.42 9.67
N GLN A 38 -4.97 18.44 10.34
CA GLN A 38 -6.19 18.99 9.77
C GLN A 38 -6.14 20.52 9.77
N HIS A 39 -6.69 21.13 8.73
CA HIS A 39 -7.03 22.54 8.69
C HIS A 39 -8.50 22.70 9.07
N GLY A 40 -8.79 23.45 10.14
CA GLY A 40 -10.16 23.64 10.65
C GLY A 40 -10.67 22.47 11.51
N GLY A 41 -11.98 22.47 11.80
CA GLY A 41 -12.64 21.49 12.69
C GLY A 41 -13.20 20.25 11.98
N GLY A 42 -13.48 19.18 12.72
CA GLY A 42 -14.24 18.00 12.23
C GLY A 42 -13.59 16.64 12.39
N ASN A 43 -12.28 16.55 12.68
CA ASN A 43 -11.54 15.30 12.90
C ASN A 43 -11.70 14.23 11.79
N TRP A 44 -11.88 14.68 10.54
CA TRP A 44 -12.01 13.81 9.36
C TRP A 44 -10.70 13.63 8.61
N ILE A 45 -9.64 14.32 9.03
CA ILE A 45 -8.28 14.08 8.54
C ILE A 45 -7.49 13.42 9.67
N PRO A 46 -6.91 12.22 9.46
CA PRO A 46 -6.13 11.55 10.48
C PRO A 46 -4.79 12.26 10.72
N GLU A 47 -4.22 12.08 11.91
CA GLU A 47 -2.85 12.56 12.23
C GLU A 47 -1.77 11.71 11.57
N VAL A 48 -2.04 10.42 11.36
CA VAL A 48 -1.13 9.48 10.69
C VAL A 48 -1.85 8.75 9.56
N LEU A 49 -1.19 8.62 8.41
CA LEU A 49 -1.73 7.95 7.23
C LEU A 49 -0.69 6.98 6.66
N PHE A 50 -1.12 5.74 6.43
CA PHE A 50 -0.33 4.71 5.77
C PHE A 50 -0.96 4.36 4.42
N ILE A 51 -0.16 4.37 3.35
CA ILE A 51 -0.56 3.93 2.01
C ILE A 51 0.47 2.95 1.50
N GLY A 52 0.06 1.74 1.12
CA GLY A 52 0.92 0.72 0.52
C GLY A 52 0.50 0.37 -0.91
N ARG A 53 1.47 0.07 -1.76
CA ARG A 53 1.30 -0.54 -3.08
C ARG A 53 2.25 -1.72 -3.23
N ASP A 54 1.74 -2.83 -3.76
CA ASP A 54 2.56 -4.01 -4.05
C ASP A 54 3.47 -3.83 -5.27
N ASP A 55 3.14 -2.87 -6.15
CA ASP A 55 3.94 -2.41 -7.30
C ASP A 55 3.75 -0.89 -7.47
N PRO A 56 4.81 -0.07 -7.65
CA PRO A 56 4.73 1.34 -8.00
C PRO A 56 3.81 1.63 -9.20
N SER A 57 3.71 0.70 -10.14
CA SER A 57 2.90 0.80 -11.36
C SER A 57 1.47 0.30 -11.16
N ALA A 58 1.15 -0.29 -10.00
CA ALA A 58 -0.18 -0.82 -9.73
C ALA A 58 -1.22 0.32 -9.72
N PRO A 59 -2.41 0.10 -10.32
CA PRO A 59 -3.51 1.06 -10.26
C PRO A 59 -4.20 1.08 -8.88
N GLN A 60 -3.79 0.21 -7.96
CA GLN A 60 -4.41 -0.05 -6.68
C GLN A 60 -3.42 0.23 -5.54
N ALA A 61 -3.97 0.61 -4.40
CA ALA A 61 -3.25 0.80 -3.16
C ALA A 61 -4.12 0.34 -1.98
N VAL A 62 -3.50 0.16 -0.82
CA VAL A 62 -4.20 -0.09 0.45
C VAL A 62 -3.93 1.06 1.39
N VAL A 63 -4.98 1.58 2.02
CA VAL A 63 -4.92 2.71 2.96
C VAL A 63 -5.30 2.25 4.35
N SER A 64 -4.53 2.68 5.34
CA SER A 64 -4.83 2.49 6.76
C SER A 64 -4.53 3.77 7.54
N ASP A 65 -5.47 4.16 8.39
CA ASP A 65 -5.34 5.30 9.30
C ASP A 65 -6.37 5.16 10.44
N PRO A 66 -6.28 5.95 11.53
CA PRO A 66 -7.22 5.85 12.64
C PRO A 66 -8.69 6.04 12.27
N VAL A 67 -9.01 6.89 11.28
CA VAL A 67 -10.39 7.13 10.84
C VAL A 67 -10.92 5.93 10.05
N VAL A 68 -10.13 5.42 9.10
CA VAL A 68 -10.43 4.19 8.36
C VAL A 68 -10.62 3.01 9.30
N LEU A 69 -9.71 2.80 10.26
CA LEU A 69 -9.80 1.69 11.20
C LEU A 69 -11.02 1.79 12.12
N TYR A 70 -11.39 3.00 12.54
CA TYR A 70 -12.57 3.22 13.36
C TYR A 70 -13.86 2.75 12.65
N PHE A 71 -14.03 3.13 11.38
CA PHE A 71 -15.25 2.87 10.61
C PHE A 71 -15.25 1.54 9.83
N ASN A 72 -14.12 1.13 9.24
CA ASN A 72 -14.04 -0.04 8.35
C ASN A 72 -13.53 -1.31 9.03
N LYS A 73 -13.08 -1.22 10.30
CA LYS A 73 -12.48 -2.35 11.08
C LYS A 73 -11.24 -2.99 10.45
N GLY A 74 -10.66 -2.34 9.45
CA GLY A 74 -9.46 -2.77 8.73
C GLY A 74 -9.09 -1.78 7.62
N PRO A 75 -7.95 -2.00 6.95
CA PRO A 75 -7.53 -1.18 5.82
C PRO A 75 -8.56 -1.15 4.69
N VAL A 76 -8.54 -0.10 3.88
CA VAL A 76 -9.45 0.09 2.74
C VAL A 76 -8.68 0.11 1.43
N ALA A 77 -9.27 -0.45 0.38
CA ALA A 77 -8.73 -0.35 -0.96
C ALA A 77 -8.83 1.10 -1.47
N ALA A 78 -7.77 1.57 -2.09
CA ALA A 78 -7.71 2.83 -2.80
C ALA A 78 -7.30 2.59 -4.25
N ARG A 79 -7.66 3.53 -5.12
CA ARG A 79 -7.16 3.56 -6.50
C ARG A 79 -6.17 4.70 -6.68
N VAL A 80 -5.22 4.51 -7.58
CA VAL A 80 -4.33 5.55 -8.07
C VAL A 80 -5.06 6.34 -9.15
N ALA A 81 -5.47 7.56 -8.82
CA ALA A 81 -6.17 8.45 -9.75
C ALA A 81 -5.23 9.25 -10.65
N ALA A 82 -3.97 9.42 -10.24
CA ALA A 82 -2.91 10.01 -11.04
C ALA A 82 -1.55 9.54 -10.51
N ASP A 83 -0.63 9.18 -11.40
CA ASP A 83 0.78 8.98 -11.10
C ASP A 83 1.60 9.57 -12.24
N ASN A 84 2.46 10.54 -11.94
CA ASN A 84 3.37 11.14 -12.90
C ASN A 84 4.66 11.58 -12.20
N ALA A 85 5.56 12.24 -12.94
CA ALA A 85 6.85 12.69 -12.40
C ALA A 85 6.72 13.63 -11.19
N SER A 86 5.64 14.39 -11.07
CA SER A 86 5.45 15.39 -10.01
C SER A 86 4.70 14.87 -8.78
N ARG A 87 3.77 13.91 -8.96
CA ARG A 87 2.83 13.52 -7.92
C ARG A 87 2.25 12.13 -8.09
N VAL A 88 1.77 11.57 -6.98
CA VAL A 88 0.83 10.43 -6.96
C VAL A 88 -0.42 10.86 -6.22
N THR A 89 -1.60 10.46 -6.70
CA THR A 89 -2.89 10.75 -6.06
C THR A 89 -3.69 9.48 -5.83
N PHE A 90 -4.04 9.24 -4.58
CA PHE A 90 -4.84 8.12 -4.11
C PHE A 90 -6.25 8.58 -3.80
N VAL A 91 -7.23 7.75 -4.15
CA VAL A 91 -8.64 8.03 -3.87
C VAL A 91 -9.32 6.78 -3.35
N TRP A 92 -10.01 6.91 -2.22
CA TRP A 92 -10.80 5.85 -1.60
C TRP A 92 -12.13 6.38 -1.09
N GLU A 93 -13.07 5.48 -0.88
CA GLU A 93 -14.35 5.75 -0.24
C GLU A 93 -14.37 5.11 1.14
N LEU A 94 -14.91 5.81 2.12
CA LEU A 94 -15.11 5.30 3.47
C LEU A 94 -16.60 5.35 3.78
N THR A 95 -17.21 4.17 3.94
CA THR A 95 -18.59 4.06 4.41
C THR A 95 -18.62 4.31 5.91
N VAL A 96 -19.55 5.16 6.33
CA VAL A 96 -19.80 5.49 7.73
C VAL A 96 -21.17 4.92 8.07
N GLU A 97 -21.26 4.15 9.14
CA GLU A 97 -22.58 3.73 9.63
C GLU A 97 -23.35 4.98 10.08
N ALA A 98 -24.45 5.26 9.38
CA ALA A 98 -25.36 6.33 9.75
C ALA A 98 -26.00 5.97 11.10
N SER A 99 -25.67 6.73 12.15
CA SER A 99 -26.48 6.70 13.36
C SER A 99 -27.78 7.48 13.14
N ALA A 100 -28.78 7.33 14.01
CA ALA A 100 -30.03 8.10 13.98
C ALA A 100 -29.84 9.65 13.99
N ARG A 101 -28.60 10.14 14.14
CA ARG A 101 -28.23 11.57 14.16
C ARG A 101 -27.25 11.98 13.04
N SER A 102 -26.82 11.09 12.16
CA SER A 102 -25.89 11.43 11.06
C SER A 102 -26.39 10.87 9.72
N TYR A 103 -26.72 11.77 8.79
CA TYR A 103 -27.20 11.43 7.44
C TYR A 103 -26.06 11.17 6.43
N VAL A 104 -24.80 11.27 6.86
CA VAL A 104 -23.65 11.01 5.97
C VAL A 104 -23.28 9.54 6.06
N SER A 105 -23.55 8.80 4.99
CA SER A 105 -23.21 7.37 4.90
C SER A 105 -21.85 7.11 4.24
N ARG A 106 -21.23 8.13 3.63
CA ARG A 106 -19.99 7.94 2.86
C ARG A 106 -19.15 9.20 2.75
N PHE A 107 -17.83 9.03 2.90
CA PHE A 107 -16.82 10.04 2.60
C PHE A 107 -15.96 9.61 1.42
N ILE A 108 -15.60 10.57 0.59
CA ILE A 108 -14.66 10.41 -0.52
C ILE A 108 -13.35 11.10 -0.11
N TYR A 109 -12.30 10.33 0.01
CA TYR A 109 -10.97 10.81 0.35
C TYR A 109 -10.11 10.95 -0.90
N ARG A 110 -9.32 12.01 -0.94
CA ARG A 110 -8.30 12.24 -1.96
C ARG A 110 -7.01 12.68 -1.28
N ALA A 111 -5.95 11.91 -1.46
CA ALA A 111 -4.62 12.20 -0.93
C ALA A 111 -3.61 12.32 -2.08
N THR A 112 -2.89 13.43 -2.15
CA THR A 112 -1.89 13.71 -3.18
C THR A 112 -0.52 13.88 -2.53
N TYR A 113 0.39 12.97 -2.87
CA TYR A 113 1.80 13.05 -2.50
C TYR A 113 2.59 13.79 -3.59
N LEU A 114 3.34 14.82 -3.19
CA LEU A 114 4.20 15.62 -4.06
C LEU A 114 5.63 15.08 -4.00
N LYS A 115 6.06 14.38 -5.07
CA LYS A 115 7.32 13.62 -5.11
C LYS A 115 8.55 14.50 -4.83
N GLY A 116 8.57 15.73 -5.35
CA GLY A 116 9.70 16.63 -5.19
C GLY A 116 9.89 17.23 -3.79
N SER A 117 8.86 17.18 -2.92
CA SER A 117 8.92 17.79 -1.58
C SER A 117 8.60 16.84 -0.43
N GLY A 118 8.15 15.62 -0.73
CA GLY A 118 7.67 14.69 0.27
C GLY A 118 6.36 15.11 0.96
N ARG A 119 5.69 16.17 0.49
CA ARG A 119 4.48 16.70 1.10
C ARG A 119 3.25 15.89 0.72
N MET A 120 2.34 15.71 1.66
CA MET A 120 1.00 15.16 1.45
C MET A 120 -0.05 16.25 1.59
N GLN A 121 -0.98 16.28 0.66
CA GLN A 121 -2.21 17.06 0.73
C GLN A 121 -3.38 16.09 0.74
N ILE A 122 -4.32 16.25 1.67
CA ILE A 122 -5.46 15.34 1.79
C ILE A 122 -6.75 16.12 1.96
N SER A 123 -7.84 15.56 1.43
CA SER A 123 -9.18 16.04 1.71
C SER A 123 -10.18 14.91 1.85
N ALA A 124 -11.19 15.13 2.70
CA ALA A 124 -12.35 14.26 2.88
C ALA A 124 -13.62 15.04 2.53
N THR A 125 -14.46 14.49 1.66
CA THR A 125 -15.72 15.11 1.21
C THR A 125 -16.89 14.18 1.50
N PRO A 126 -17.88 14.58 2.33
CA PRO A 126 -19.10 13.81 2.50
C PRO A 126 -19.85 13.70 1.16
N ALA A 127 -20.24 12.50 0.76
CA ALA A 127 -20.96 12.30 -0.49
C ALA A 127 -22.32 13.02 -0.46
N GLY A 128 -22.58 13.88 -1.45
CA GLY A 128 -23.82 14.67 -1.53
C GLY A 128 -23.79 16.01 -0.81
N TYR A 129 -22.65 16.42 -0.23
CA TYR A 129 -22.49 17.69 0.48
C TYR A 129 -21.36 18.51 -0.12
N SER A 130 -21.42 19.83 0.07
CA SER A 130 -20.36 20.77 -0.35
C SER A 130 -19.23 20.91 0.68
N ASN A 131 -19.42 20.38 1.89
CA ASN A 131 -18.41 20.40 2.94
C ASN A 131 -17.12 19.72 2.47
N ARG A 132 -15.99 20.29 2.85
CA ARG A 132 -14.68 19.70 2.56
C ARG A 132 -13.75 19.87 3.76
N PHE A 133 -13.29 18.76 4.29
CA PHE A 133 -12.23 18.73 5.29
C PHE A 133 -10.91 18.62 4.56
N THR A 134 -9.91 19.36 5.00
CA THR A 134 -8.59 19.39 4.35
C THR A 134 -7.50 19.29 5.39
N GLY A 135 -6.37 18.75 4.98
CA GLY A 135 -5.17 18.70 5.81
C GLY A 135 -3.93 18.52 4.96
N SER A 136 -2.79 18.65 5.60
CA SER A 136 -1.51 18.45 4.94
C SER A 136 -0.44 18.02 5.92
N GLY A 137 0.68 17.58 5.38
CA GLY A 137 1.87 17.23 6.16
C GLY A 137 2.95 16.64 5.28
N THR A 138 3.75 15.75 5.85
CA THR A 138 4.94 15.17 5.19
C THR A 138 4.92 13.66 5.30
N CYS A 139 5.41 12.98 4.27
CA CYS A 139 5.58 11.53 4.28
C CYS A 139 7.03 11.12 4.15
N ARG A 140 7.35 10.04 4.84
CA ARG A 140 8.46 9.17 4.50
C ARG A 140 7.98 8.21 3.41
N TYR A 141 8.64 8.25 2.26
CA TYR A 141 8.42 7.32 1.14
C TYR A 141 9.52 6.26 1.15
N GLU A 142 9.12 5.00 1.06
CA GLU A 142 10.03 3.87 0.96
C GLU A 142 9.64 3.02 -0.24
N GLN A 143 10.62 2.71 -1.08
CA GLN A 143 10.52 1.72 -2.16
C GLN A 143 11.43 0.55 -1.78
N ARG A 144 10.87 -0.66 -1.74
CA ARG A 144 11.62 -1.90 -1.47
C ARG A 144 11.67 -2.77 -2.69
#